data_AF-A0AAU6FAL5-F1
#
_entry.id   AF-A0AAU6FAL5-F1
#
_cell.length_a   1.000
_cell.length_b   1.000
_cell.length_c   1.000
_cell.angle_alpha   90.00
_cell.angle_beta   90.00
_cell.angle_gamma   90.00
#
_symmetry.space_group_name_H-M   'P 1'
#
loop_
_entity.id
_entity.type
_entity.pdbx_description
1 polymer ?
#
loop_
_entity_poly.entity_id
_entity_poly.type
_entity_poly.pdbx_seq_one_letter_code
_entity_poly.pdbx_strand_id
1 'polypeptide(L)'
;MRAALRFLIDSADGRALDLAAALRGQWLGRGRLREGICLLDEVLALPAAGDGTARLRAREVHARAHRGVQLARTALAEAVRGFRELGESTWTHVPYQQLGRMLHEEGHAVQAIALLSEGLGLAQRNGGNWPYARDCCRRAPYPLGTSRSLTRSTRLLTDFLRTIPVVALCPVLLLTLGSTMRLVLVVS
;
A
#
# COMPACT_ATOMS: atom_id res chain seq x y z
N MET A 1 9.81 -26.62 9.71
CA MET A 1 9.15 -25.51 8.97
C MET A 1 9.27 -25.69 7.46
N ARG A 2 10.46 -25.71 6.83
CA ARG A 2 10.58 -26.02 5.39
C ARG A 2 9.92 -27.34 4.98
N ALA A 3 10.24 -28.43 5.68
CA ALA A 3 9.67 -29.74 5.38
C ALA A 3 8.13 -29.74 5.50
N ALA A 4 7.59 -28.97 6.45
CA ALA A 4 6.14 -28.81 6.62
C ALA A 4 5.51 -28.03 5.45
N LEU A 5 6.16 -26.94 4.99
CA LEU A 5 5.66 -26.22 3.81
C LEU A 5 5.74 -27.09 2.54
N ARG A 6 6.83 -27.84 2.35
CA ARG A 6 6.99 -28.77 1.23
C ARG A 6 5.88 -29.84 1.25
N PHE A 7 5.65 -30.45 2.40
CA PHE A 7 4.56 -31.41 2.58
C PHE A 7 3.19 -30.83 2.19
N LEU A 8 2.87 -29.59 2.60
CA LEU A 8 1.60 -28.94 2.24
C LEU A 8 1.51 -28.60 0.74
N ILE A 9 2.63 -28.24 0.11
CA ILE A 9 2.70 -28.03 -1.35
C ILE A 9 2.42 -29.34 -2.08
N ASP A 10 3.11 -30.42 -1.69
CA ASP A 10 3.00 -31.73 -2.32
C ASP A 10 1.59 -32.31 -2.16
N SER A 11 0.90 -31.99 -1.06
CA SER A 11 -0.50 -32.37 -0.82
C SER A 11 -1.52 -31.38 -1.39
N ALA A 12 -1.10 -30.33 -2.09
CA ALA A 12 -1.94 -29.24 -2.59
C ALA A 12 -2.89 -28.61 -1.53
N ASP A 13 -2.43 -28.52 -0.28
CA ASP A 13 -3.23 -28.03 0.84
C ASP A 13 -3.23 -26.49 0.89
N GLY A 14 -4.43 -25.88 0.96
CA GLY A 14 -4.58 -24.42 1.01
C GLY A 14 -3.87 -23.73 2.19
N ARG A 15 -3.61 -24.46 3.29
CA ARG A 15 -2.81 -23.96 4.42
C ARG A 15 -1.37 -23.62 4.04
N ALA A 16 -0.89 -24.11 2.89
CA ALA A 16 0.41 -23.73 2.34
C ALA A 16 0.56 -22.21 2.18
N LEU A 17 -0.51 -21.49 1.80
CA LEU A 17 -0.49 -20.03 1.64
C LEU A 17 -0.25 -19.31 2.96
N ASP A 18 -0.99 -19.66 4.01
CA ASP A 18 -0.86 -19.03 5.31
C ASP A 18 0.52 -19.31 5.92
N LEU A 19 1.00 -20.55 5.79
CA LEU A 19 2.32 -20.91 6.27
C LEU A 19 3.42 -20.17 5.50
N ALA A 20 3.33 -20.11 4.17
CA ALA A 20 4.31 -19.39 3.34
C ALA A 20 4.34 -17.88 3.68
N ALA A 21 3.18 -17.25 3.86
CA ALA A 21 3.09 -15.85 4.27
C ALA A 21 3.72 -15.62 5.66
N ALA A 22 3.49 -16.53 6.62
CA ALA A 22 4.06 -16.46 7.96
C ALA A 22 5.58 -16.65 7.99
N LEU A 23 6.15 -17.45 7.07
CA LEU A 23 7.58 -17.77 7.04
C LEU A 23 8.47 -16.65 6.50
N ARG A 24 7.91 -15.57 5.96
CA ARG A 24 8.64 -14.41 5.44
C ARG A 24 9.75 -13.93 6.38
N GLY A 25 9.38 -13.65 7.64
CA GLY A 25 10.32 -13.07 8.62
C GLY A 25 11.52 -13.99 8.84
N GLN A 26 11.28 -15.30 8.83
CA GLN A 26 12.34 -16.30 8.96
C GLN A 26 13.25 -16.36 7.74
N TRP A 27 12.69 -16.30 6.52
CA TRP A 27 13.52 -16.28 5.31
C TRP A 27 14.40 -15.04 5.25
N LEU A 28 13.87 -13.87 5.61
CA LEU A 28 14.63 -12.63 5.68
C LEU A 28 15.73 -12.71 6.74
N GLY A 29 15.39 -13.08 7.97
CA GLY A 29 16.33 -13.15 9.09
C GLY A 29 17.46 -14.18 8.90
N ARG A 30 17.26 -15.18 8.02
CA ARG A 30 18.26 -16.21 7.72
C ARG A 30 18.93 -16.05 6.35
N GLY A 31 18.67 -14.96 5.63
CA GLY A 31 19.25 -14.74 4.29
C GLY A 31 18.77 -15.73 3.22
N ARG A 32 17.62 -16.40 3.44
CA ARG A 32 17.05 -17.43 2.54
C ARG A 32 15.96 -16.86 1.63
N LEU A 33 16.04 -15.58 1.29
CA LEU A 33 14.97 -14.89 0.55
C LEU A 33 14.70 -15.53 -0.82
N ARG A 34 15.75 -15.93 -1.54
CA ARG A 34 15.60 -16.58 -2.86
C ARG A 34 14.86 -17.91 -2.76
N GLU A 35 15.21 -18.72 -1.77
CA GLU A 35 14.52 -19.99 -1.48
C GLU A 35 13.04 -19.73 -1.13
N GLY A 36 12.77 -18.72 -0.31
CA GLY A 36 11.40 -18.32 0.04
C GLY A 36 10.57 -17.85 -1.16
N ILE A 37 11.17 -17.10 -2.10
CA ILE A 37 10.52 -16.67 -3.34
C ILE A 37 10.13 -17.89 -4.18
N CYS A 38 11.04 -18.83 -4.41
CA CYS A 38 10.73 -20.04 -5.19
C CYS A 38 9.58 -20.83 -4.55
N LEU A 39 9.58 -20.98 -3.22
CA LEU A 39 8.49 -21.66 -2.53
C LEU A 39 7.16 -20.88 -2.62
N LEU A 40 7.18 -19.55 -2.63
CA LEU A 40 5.98 -18.74 -2.85
C LEU A 40 5.44 -18.88 -4.28
N ASP A 41 6.30 -18.91 -5.29
CA ASP A 41 5.90 -19.16 -6.68
C ASP A 41 5.18 -20.50 -6.79
N GLU A 42 5.75 -21.55 -6.20
CA GLU A 42 5.15 -22.89 -6.18
C GLU A 42 3.78 -22.90 -5.48
N VAL A 43 3.67 -22.28 -4.30
CA VAL A 43 2.40 -22.24 -3.54
C VAL A 43 1.34 -21.43 -4.27
N LEU A 44 1.71 -20.30 -4.90
CA LEU A 44 0.77 -19.44 -5.61
C LEU A 44 0.22 -20.08 -6.89
N ALA A 45 0.99 -20.98 -7.51
CA ALA A 45 0.61 -21.77 -8.68
C ALA A 45 -0.38 -22.90 -8.36
N LEU A 46 -0.57 -23.28 -7.10
CA LEU A 46 -1.51 -24.32 -6.71
C LEU A 46 -2.96 -23.89 -7.02
N PRO A 47 -3.76 -24.71 -7.72
CA PRO A 47 -5.15 -24.39 -8.04
C PRO A 47 -6.06 -24.43 -6.81
N ALA A 48 -5.77 -25.30 -5.84
CA ALA A 48 -6.52 -25.46 -4.60
C ALA A 48 -6.08 -24.52 -3.46
N ALA A 49 -5.08 -23.68 -3.71
CA ALA A 49 -4.62 -22.69 -2.74
C ALA A 49 -5.67 -21.58 -2.63
N GLY A 50 -6.55 -21.73 -1.64
CA GLY A 50 -7.84 -21.05 -1.50
C GLY A 50 -7.87 -19.59 -1.94
N ASP A 51 -8.97 -19.22 -2.61
CA ASP A 51 -9.25 -17.83 -2.93
C ASP A 51 -9.58 -17.04 -1.65
N GLY A 52 -9.07 -15.81 -1.57
CA GLY A 52 -9.31 -14.92 -0.42
C GLY A 52 -8.04 -14.37 0.23
N THR A 53 -8.14 -14.04 1.52
CA THR A 53 -7.14 -13.30 2.30
C THR A 53 -5.75 -13.97 2.32
N ALA A 54 -5.67 -15.30 2.46
CA ALA A 54 -4.40 -16.02 2.50
C ALA A 54 -3.60 -15.88 1.19
N ARG A 55 -4.29 -15.93 0.04
CA ARG A 55 -3.68 -15.78 -1.28
C ARG A 55 -3.16 -14.37 -1.51
N LEU A 56 -3.93 -13.35 -1.11
CA LEU A 56 -3.51 -11.96 -1.17
C LEU A 56 -2.30 -11.69 -0.26
N ARG A 57 -2.25 -12.29 0.94
CA ARG A 57 -1.09 -12.21 1.83
C ARG A 57 0.14 -12.86 1.22
N ALA A 58 0.01 -14.05 0.64
CA ALA A 58 1.14 -14.71 -0.04
C ALA A 58 1.66 -13.87 -1.22
N ARG A 59 0.76 -13.29 -2.03
CA ARG A 59 1.13 -12.37 -3.13
C ARG A 59 1.82 -11.10 -2.64
N GLU A 60 1.33 -10.48 -1.57
CA GLU A 60 1.96 -9.31 -0.94
C GLU A 60 3.39 -9.64 -0.46
N VAL A 61 3.56 -10.79 0.19
CA VAL A 61 4.86 -11.24 0.66
C VAL A 61 5.81 -11.45 -0.51
N HIS A 62 5.32 -12.12 -1.56
CA HIS A 62 6.04 -12.39 -2.79
C HIS A 62 6.49 -11.11 -3.49
N ALA A 63 5.58 -10.14 -3.66
CA ALA A 63 5.86 -8.85 -4.29
C ALA A 63 7.02 -8.10 -3.61
N ARG A 64 7.05 -8.11 -2.28
CA ARG A 64 8.13 -7.46 -1.51
C ARG A 64 9.45 -8.20 -1.52
N ALA A 65 9.43 -9.48 -1.83
CA ALA A 65 10.64 -10.28 -1.92
C ALA A 65 11.33 -10.10 -3.30
N HIS A 66 10.56 -9.74 -4.33
CA HIS A 66 11.07 -9.39 -5.65
C HIS A 66 11.87 -8.08 -5.65
N ARG A 67 12.94 -8.07 -6.44
CA ARG A 67 13.79 -6.87 -6.65
C ARG A 67 13.25 -5.92 -7.73
N GLY A 68 12.28 -6.36 -8.53
CA GLY A 68 11.67 -5.54 -9.57
C GLY A 68 10.68 -4.54 -8.98
N VAL A 69 11.07 -3.27 -8.86
CA VAL A 69 10.26 -2.19 -8.25
C VAL A 69 8.87 -2.09 -8.91
N GLN A 70 8.81 -2.12 -10.24
CA GLN A 70 7.54 -1.98 -10.96
C GLN A 70 6.61 -3.19 -10.77
N LEU A 71 7.15 -4.41 -10.82
CA LEU A 71 6.39 -5.63 -10.58
C LEU A 71 5.87 -5.68 -9.14
N ALA A 72 6.72 -5.31 -8.18
CA ALA A 72 6.34 -5.22 -6.78
C ALA A 72 5.23 -4.18 -6.57
N ARG A 73 5.32 -3.01 -7.22
CA ARG A 73 4.32 -1.95 -7.14
C ARG A 73 2.96 -2.41 -7.68
N THR A 74 2.91 -3.03 -8.86
CA THR A 74 1.66 -3.55 -9.44
C THR A 74 1.05 -4.61 -8.52
N ALA A 75 1.84 -5.59 -8.08
CA ALA A 75 1.34 -6.67 -7.22
C ALA A 75 0.84 -6.16 -5.86
N LEU A 76 1.50 -5.15 -5.28
CA LEU A 76 1.05 -4.51 -4.04
C LEU A 76 -0.23 -3.69 -4.24
N ALA A 77 -0.37 -2.98 -5.36
CA ALA A 77 -1.59 -2.24 -5.67
C ALA A 77 -2.79 -3.19 -5.86
N GLU A 78 -2.56 -4.33 -6.53
CA GLU A 78 -3.57 -5.39 -6.65
C GLU A 78 -3.92 -5.99 -5.29
N ALA A 79 -2.94 -6.19 -4.40
CA ALA A 79 -3.20 -6.67 -3.05
C ALA A 79 -4.08 -5.69 -2.24
N VAL A 80 -3.81 -4.37 -2.32
CA VAL A 80 -4.67 -3.35 -1.69
C VAL A 80 -6.10 -3.44 -2.22
N ARG A 81 -6.27 -3.53 -3.54
CA ARG A 81 -7.60 -3.65 -4.17
C ARG A 81 -8.31 -4.92 -3.68
N GLY A 82 -7.63 -6.06 -3.73
CA GLY A 82 -8.22 -7.34 -3.31
C GLY A 82 -8.60 -7.36 -1.83
N PHE A 83 -7.78 -6.81 -0.95
CA PHE A 83 -8.13 -6.74 0.48
C PHE A 83 -9.35 -5.84 0.72
N ARG A 84 -9.44 -4.70 0.01
CA ARG A 84 -10.63 -3.83 0.08
C ARG A 84 -11.90 -4.53 -0.41
N GLU A 85 -11.82 -5.25 -1.53
CA GLU A 85 -12.95 -6.00 -2.09
C GLU A 85 -13.44 -7.10 -1.14
N LEU A 86 -12.52 -7.75 -0.41
CA LEU A 86 -12.88 -8.74 0.62
C LEU A 86 -13.37 -8.12 1.95
N GLY A 87 -13.36 -6.78 2.09
CA GLY A 87 -13.62 -6.11 3.36
C GLY A 87 -12.57 -6.42 4.44
N GLU A 88 -11.47 -7.06 4.06
CA GLU A 88 -10.36 -7.38 4.93
C GLU A 88 -9.59 -6.10 5.23
N SER A 89 -9.49 -5.74 6.50
CA SER A 89 -8.81 -4.52 6.94
C SER A 89 -7.56 -4.82 7.76
N THR A 90 -7.50 -6.00 8.40
CA THR A 90 -6.41 -6.37 9.33
C THR A 90 -5.06 -6.36 8.63
N TRP A 91 -5.00 -6.85 7.39
CA TRP A 91 -3.75 -7.02 6.66
C TRP A 91 -3.46 -5.92 5.63
N THR A 92 -4.42 -5.06 5.36
CA THR A 92 -4.40 -4.06 4.28
C THR A 92 -3.37 -2.97 4.52
N HIS A 93 -3.08 -2.65 5.77
CA HIS A 93 -2.09 -1.62 6.12
C HIS A 93 -0.66 -1.94 5.64
N VAL A 94 -0.31 -3.23 5.50
CA VAL A 94 1.04 -3.65 5.09
C VAL A 94 1.36 -3.25 3.64
N PRO A 95 0.53 -3.55 2.63
CA PRO A 95 0.80 -3.12 1.26
C PRO A 95 0.77 -1.58 1.09
N TYR A 96 -0.05 -0.85 1.85
CA TYR A 96 0.03 0.63 1.89
C TYR A 96 1.40 1.13 2.32
N GLN A 97 2.01 0.48 3.31
CA GLN A 97 3.33 0.83 3.79
C GLN A 97 4.39 0.71 2.70
N GLN A 98 4.35 -0.40 1.97
CA GLN A 98 5.36 -0.71 0.99
C GLN A 98 5.21 0.18 -0.25
N LEU A 99 3.97 0.41 -0.70
CA LEU A 99 3.70 1.37 -1.77
C LEU A 99 4.11 2.78 -1.38
N GLY A 100 3.75 3.22 -0.17
CA GLY A 100 4.16 4.53 0.35
C GLY A 100 5.67 4.68 0.43
N ARG A 101 6.39 3.64 0.87
CA ARG A 101 7.86 3.62 0.89
C ARG A 101 8.45 3.68 -0.52
N MET A 102 7.94 2.90 -1.47
CA MET A 102 8.41 2.92 -2.87
C MET A 102 8.22 4.29 -3.49
N LEU A 103 7.05 4.90 -3.32
CA LEU A 103 6.79 6.26 -3.81
C LEU A 103 7.70 7.30 -3.16
N HIS A 104 8.02 7.14 -1.88
CA HIS A 104 8.96 8.03 -1.20
C HIS A 104 10.38 7.90 -1.79
N GLU A 105 10.85 6.67 -2.00
CA GLU A 105 12.15 6.38 -2.65
C GLU A 105 12.21 6.94 -4.08
N GLU A 106 11.07 7.03 -4.78
CA GLU A 106 10.91 7.65 -6.11
C GLU A 106 10.76 9.19 -6.09
N GLY A 107 10.76 9.83 -4.92
CA GLY A 107 10.60 11.28 -4.78
C GLY A 107 9.13 11.77 -4.82
N HIS A 108 8.16 10.86 -4.89
CA HIS A 108 6.72 11.15 -4.87
C HIS A 108 6.19 11.33 -3.44
N ALA A 109 6.74 12.30 -2.71
CA ALA A 109 6.51 12.49 -1.28
C ALA A 109 5.02 12.71 -0.91
N VAL A 110 4.27 13.47 -1.71
CA VAL A 110 2.84 13.74 -1.45
C VAL A 110 2.02 12.46 -1.56
N GLN A 111 2.21 11.68 -2.63
CA GLN A 111 1.50 10.41 -2.81
C GLN A 111 1.91 9.38 -1.74
N ALA A 112 3.20 9.35 -1.38
CA ALA A 112 3.69 8.49 -0.30
C ALA A 112 2.99 8.79 1.03
N ILE A 113 2.89 10.07 1.40
CA ILE A 113 2.21 10.51 2.62
C ILE A 113 0.73 10.13 2.62
N ALA A 114 0.04 10.29 1.49
CA ALA A 114 -1.37 9.93 1.37
C ALA A 114 -1.59 8.43 1.63
N LEU A 115 -0.79 7.56 1.00
CA LEU A 115 -0.88 6.12 1.18
C LEU A 115 -0.52 5.68 2.60
N LEU A 116 0.53 6.24 3.19
CA LEU A 116 0.94 5.91 4.57
C LEU A 116 -0.12 6.34 5.58
N SER A 117 -0.74 7.49 5.38
CA SER A 117 -1.81 8.00 6.24
C SER A 117 -3.05 7.11 6.17
N GLU A 118 -3.42 6.64 4.98
CA GLU A 118 -4.55 5.72 4.81
C GLU A 118 -4.28 4.37 5.50
N GLY A 119 -3.10 3.79 5.28
CA GLY A 119 -2.67 2.58 5.96
C GLY A 119 -2.67 2.71 7.47
N LEU A 120 -2.29 3.88 8.00
CA LEU A 120 -2.29 4.15 9.43
C LEU A 120 -3.70 4.23 10.00
N GLY A 121 -4.61 4.91 9.28
CA GLY A 121 -6.02 4.95 9.64
C GLY A 121 -6.64 3.56 9.70
N LEU A 122 -6.31 2.67 8.76
CA LEU A 122 -6.76 1.28 8.76
C LEU A 122 -6.22 0.50 9.97
N ALA A 123 -4.91 0.59 10.24
CA ALA A 123 -4.31 -0.12 11.37
C ALA A 123 -4.90 0.33 12.72
N GLN A 124 -5.15 1.63 12.88
CA GLN A 124 -5.75 2.20 14.09
C GLN A 124 -7.19 1.73 14.32
N ARG A 125 -8.01 1.70 13.27
CA ARG A 125 -9.40 1.20 13.36
C ARG A 125 -9.46 -0.25 13.82
N ASN A 126 -8.44 -1.04 13.51
CA ASN A 126 -8.36 -2.45 13.86
C ASN A 126 -7.71 -2.71 15.23
N GLY A 127 -7.51 -1.67 16.05
CA GLY A 127 -6.84 -1.81 17.35
C GLY A 127 -5.36 -2.21 17.24
N GLY A 128 -4.80 -2.18 16.04
CA GLY A 128 -3.42 -2.58 15.77
C GLY A 128 -2.44 -1.51 16.25
N ASN A 129 -1.48 -1.92 17.08
CA ASN A 129 -0.32 -1.08 17.37
C ASN A 129 0.61 -1.12 16.14
N TRP A 130 0.60 -0.05 15.34
CA TRP A 130 1.43 0.03 14.14
C TRP A 130 2.65 0.95 14.33
N PRO A 131 3.79 0.43 14.83
CA PRO A 131 4.96 1.24 15.16
C PRO A 131 5.67 1.81 13.91
N TYR A 132 5.64 1.09 12.78
CA TYR A 132 6.43 1.47 11.60
C TYR A 132 5.92 2.71 10.85
N ALA A 133 4.61 2.90 10.66
CA ALA A 133 4.16 4.14 10.01
C ALA A 133 4.17 5.34 10.91
N ARG A 134 4.10 5.15 12.24
CA ARG A 134 4.37 6.26 13.14
C ARG A 134 5.78 6.80 12.94
N ASP A 135 6.76 5.92 12.71
CA ASP A 135 8.14 6.34 12.42
C ASP A 135 8.29 6.93 11.01
N CYS A 136 7.70 6.32 9.96
CA CYS A 136 7.73 6.89 8.61
C CYS A 136 7.00 8.24 8.49
N CYS A 137 5.81 8.40 9.09
CA CYS A 137 5.10 9.68 9.10
C CYS A 137 5.83 10.74 9.93
N ARG A 138 6.64 10.35 10.93
CA ARG A 138 7.47 11.27 11.72
C ARG A 138 8.74 11.70 11.00
N ARG A 139 9.30 10.84 10.15
CA ARG A 139 10.50 11.12 9.34
C ARG A 139 10.20 11.81 8.01
N ALA A 140 8.95 11.82 7.57
CA ALA A 140 8.53 12.66 6.46
C ALA A 140 8.80 14.14 6.83
N PRO A 141 9.29 14.97 5.90
CA PRO A 141 9.68 16.36 6.17
C PRO A 141 8.53 17.28 6.62
N TYR A 142 7.31 16.75 6.77
CA TYR A 142 6.13 17.48 7.22
C TYR A 142 5.47 16.74 8.39
N PRO A 143 5.22 17.42 9.53
CA PRO A 143 4.64 16.78 10.70
C PRO A 143 3.17 16.41 10.45
N LEU A 144 2.88 15.12 10.37
CA LEU A 144 1.53 14.60 10.49
C LEU A 144 1.20 14.36 11.98
N GLY A 145 0.44 15.29 12.56
CA GLY A 145 -0.03 15.24 13.94
C GLY A 145 -1.09 14.16 14.17
N THR A 146 -1.00 13.47 15.31
CA THR A 146 -1.94 12.43 15.74
C THR A 146 -3.33 12.95 16.13
N SER A 147 -4.34 12.23 15.65
CA SER A 147 -5.69 11.95 16.22
C SER A 147 -6.65 13.06 16.69
N ARG A 148 -6.44 14.35 16.40
CA ARG A 148 -7.47 15.39 16.66
C ARG A 148 -7.77 16.36 15.51
N SER A 149 -7.30 16.09 14.30
CA SER A 149 -7.27 17.08 13.22
C SER A 149 -7.94 16.68 11.91
N LEU A 150 -9.18 16.21 11.95
CA LEU A 150 -10.01 16.29 10.73
C LEU A 150 -10.40 17.74 10.40
N THR A 151 -10.42 18.64 11.40
CA THR A 151 -10.70 20.08 11.20
C THR A 151 -9.47 20.94 10.86
N ARG A 152 -8.24 20.38 10.91
CA ARG A 152 -6.99 21.10 10.59
C ARG A 152 -6.40 20.76 9.23
N SER A 153 -6.90 19.69 8.59
CA SER A 153 -6.48 19.29 7.23
C SER A 153 -6.85 20.34 6.17
N THR A 154 -7.90 21.14 6.41
CA THR A 154 -8.22 22.29 5.55
C THR A 154 -7.23 23.45 5.71
N ARG A 155 -6.73 23.72 6.93
CA ARG A 155 -5.72 24.76 7.17
C ARG A 155 -4.36 24.44 6.55
N LEU A 156 -3.96 23.17 6.54
CA LEU A 156 -2.71 22.75 5.88
C LEU A 156 -2.81 22.85 4.35
N LEU A 157 -4.01 22.64 3.78
CA LEU A 157 -4.28 22.88 2.36
C LEU A 157 -4.26 24.39 2.05
N THR A 158 -4.74 25.25 2.96
CA THR A 158 -4.64 26.71 2.84
C THR A 158 -3.20 27.22 2.94
N ASP A 159 -2.38 26.67 3.83
CA ASP A 159 -0.97 27.09 3.98
C ASP A 159 -0.08 26.55 2.83
N PHE A 160 -0.42 25.39 2.27
CA PHE A 160 0.20 24.86 1.04
C PHE A 160 -0.15 25.72 -0.19
N LEU A 161 -1.38 26.22 -0.30
CA LEU A 161 -1.78 27.14 -1.38
C LEU A 161 -1.14 28.53 -1.24
N ARG A 162 -0.77 28.96 -0.03
CA ARG A 162 -0.09 30.24 0.23
C ARG A 162 1.41 30.23 -0.07
N THR A 163 2.03 29.06 -0.18
CA THR A 163 3.47 28.92 -0.45
C THR A 163 3.80 28.76 -1.93
N ILE A 164 2.79 28.66 -2.80
CA ILE A 164 2.96 28.70 -4.26
C ILE A 164 3.06 30.17 -4.69
N PRO A 165 4.14 30.63 -5.33
CA PRO A 165 4.20 31.99 -5.87
C PRO A 165 3.07 32.18 -6.88
N VAL A 166 2.34 33.29 -6.77
CA VAL A 166 1.12 33.64 -7.55
C VAL A 166 1.26 33.39 -9.06
N VAL A 167 2.48 33.46 -9.58
CA VAL A 167 2.82 33.23 -11.00
C VAL A 167 2.55 31.80 -11.47
N ALA A 168 2.60 30.79 -10.58
CA ALA A 168 2.33 29.39 -10.92
C ALA A 168 0.85 28.98 -10.80
N LEU A 169 0.00 29.84 -10.21
CA LEU A 169 -1.44 29.59 -10.07
C LEU A 169 -2.25 30.01 -11.30
N CYS A 170 -1.72 30.89 -12.15
CA CYS A 170 -2.44 31.41 -13.32
C CYS A 170 -2.86 30.35 -14.35
N PRO A 171 -2.01 29.41 -14.81
CA PRO A 171 -2.46 28.45 -15.84
C PRO A 171 -3.45 27.41 -15.30
N VAL A 172 -3.36 27.04 -14.01
CA VAL A 172 -4.23 26.04 -13.39
C VAL A 172 -5.63 26.62 -13.08
N LEU A 173 -5.72 27.89 -12.69
CA LEU A 173 -7.00 28.60 -12.53
C LEU A 173 -7.67 28.90 -13.87
N LEU A 174 -6.91 29.24 -14.92
CA LEU A 174 -7.47 29.45 -16.26
C LEU A 174 -8.02 28.16 -16.89
N LEU A 175 -7.38 27.00 -16.64
CA LEU A 175 -7.87 25.70 -17.12
C LEU A 175 -9.14 25.22 -16.40
N THR A 176 -9.29 25.55 -15.11
CA THR A 176 -10.45 25.14 -14.31
C THR A 176 -11.64 26.09 -14.44
N LEU A 177 -11.41 27.41 -14.61
CA LEU A 177 -12.48 28.40 -14.86
C LEU A 177 -12.89 28.49 -16.35
N GLY A 178 -11.99 28.17 -17.28
CA GLY A 178 -12.32 28.13 -18.72
C GLY A 178 -13.23 26.95 -19.10
N SER A 179 -13.22 25.87 -18.30
CA SER A 179 -14.01 24.66 -18.58
C SER A 179 -15.45 24.73 -18.07
N THR A 180 -15.79 25.65 -17.16
CA THR A 180 -17.14 25.82 -16.61
C THR A 180 -17.97 26.90 -17.30
N MET A 181 -17.39 27.73 -18.17
CA MET A 181 -18.10 28.82 -18.87
C MET A 181 -18.54 28.50 -20.31
N ARG A 182 -18.53 27.24 -20.75
CA ARG A 182 -18.98 26.86 -22.11
C ARG A 182 -20.28 26.06 -22.21
N LEU A 183 -21.08 26.03 -21.14
CA LEU A 183 -22.27 25.18 -21.08
C LEU A 183 -23.55 25.91 -20.63
N VAL A 184 -23.71 27.22 -20.91
CA VAL A 184 -25.03 27.88 -20.94
C VAL A 184 -25.01 29.05 -21.95
N LEU A 185 -25.12 28.73 -23.24
CA LEU A 185 -25.62 29.66 -24.27
C LEU A 185 -25.95 28.84 -25.52
N VAL A 186 -26.99 28.00 -25.40
CA VAL A 186 -27.77 27.58 -26.56
C VAL A 186 -28.85 28.65 -26.72
N VAL A 187 -28.66 29.46 -27.76
CA VAL A 187 -29.65 30.37 -28.33
C VAL A 187 -30.59 29.54 -29.19
N SER A 188 -31.89 29.57 -28.89
CA SER A 188 -33.05 29.75 -29.79
C SER A 188 -34.32 29.40 -29.04
#